data_AF-A0A953UYQ0-F1
#
_entry.id   AF-A0A953UYQ0-F1
#
_cell.length_a   1.000
_cell.length_b   1.000
_cell.length_c   1.000
_cell.angle_alpha   90.00
_cell.angle_beta   90.00
_cell.angle_gamma   90.00
#
_symmetry.space_group_name_H-M   'P 1'
#
loop_
_entity.id
_entity.type
_entity.pdbx_description
1 polymer ?
#
loop_
_entity_poly.entity_id
_entity_poly.type
_entity_poly.pdbx_seq_one_letter_code
_entity_poly.pdbx_strand_id
1 'polypeptide(L)'
;MRTLPILVMLAGVCSAQKVPTQELIQMARSRTAGLEQALRDTLGSDNIQKGTAAAGEMGEFVWAVASEKGPSLQINDEAPIPAFKSGSIWVVQSRLRTGAAYKYTWIADGKPIGGANNLPAFGPDSYAKPGVPQGKLTGPIEVPSKIYPDVKANVWFYVPAQWDSVTPLAVQIWGDGQNFTGPRPAQWRVLETLDNLTAQKRIPLMVNIFVQPGTGPERNQRSIEYDVVSDAYAHRLLDEILPVVAKTVRMRTDGYSRAIQGLSSGGIMAFNAAFDKPNEFSRVLSWIGSYTALQRSAAHPEGGGEYPTMVRRETKRNIRVWLQDGSADLDNAAGNWPAANIGMANALKFKGYDYHFSFGVGEHNNAHGATELPEALTWLWRDYDPAKTSQEFLQDPAEKDQPAWRVVQLNRK
;
A
#
# COMPACT_ATOMS: atom_id res chain seq x y z
N MET A 1 65.98 32.59 1.53
CA MET A 1 64.65 31.99 1.28
C MET A 1 64.71 30.52 1.67
N ARG A 2 64.09 30.13 2.79
CA ARG A 2 63.89 28.73 3.19
C ARG A 2 62.39 28.46 3.08
N THR A 3 62.01 27.53 2.21
CA THR A 3 60.63 27.10 2.00
C THR A 3 60.28 26.01 3.01
N LEU A 4 59.25 26.27 3.82
CA LEU A 4 58.61 25.31 4.72
C LEU A 4 57.64 24.42 3.91
N PRO A 5 57.55 23.09 4.16
CA PRO A 5 56.48 22.29 3.61
C PRO A 5 55.22 22.43 4.49
N ILE A 6 54.12 22.88 3.88
CA ILE A 6 52.80 22.91 4.49
C ILE A 6 52.26 21.48 4.48
N LEU A 7 52.11 20.88 5.67
CA LEU A 7 51.43 19.61 5.88
C LEU A 7 49.92 19.88 5.80
N VAL A 8 49.30 19.54 4.67
CA VAL A 8 47.84 19.57 4.52
C VAL A 8 47.27 18.34 5.23
N MET A 9 46.71 18.53 6.42
CA MET A 9 45.82 17.55 7.03
C MET A 9 44.52 17.50 6.21
N LEU A 10 44.35 16.43 5.43
CA LEU A 10 43.04 16.02 4.92
C LEU A 10 42.18 15.57 6.11
N ALA A 11 41.31 16.47 6.58
CA ALA A 11 40.20 16.10 7.44
C ALA A 11 39.28 15.18 6.63
N GLY A 12 39.36 13.87 6.88
CA GLY A 12 38.39 12.92 6.38
C GLY A 12 37.02 13.29 6.92
N VAL A 13 36.11 13.66 6.04
CA VAL A 13 34.69 13.79 6.37
C VAL A 13 34.19 12.38 6.67
N CYS A 14 34.17 12.00 7.95
CA CYS A 14 33.46 10.81 8.39
C CYS A 14 31.99 10.99 8.03
N SER A 15 31.55 10.29 6.98
CA SER A 15 30.14 10.11 6.73
C SER A 15 29.50 9.47 7.97
N ALA A 16 28.46 10.10 8.51
CA ALA A 16 27.71 9.58 9.64
C ALA A 16 27.20 8.17 9.29
N GLN A 17 27.63 7.16 10.04
CA GLN A 17 27.33 5.77 9.75
C GLN A 17 25.92 5.45 10.27
N LYS A 18 24.95 5.33 9.35
CA LYS A 18 23.60 4.85 9.68
C LYS A 18 23.69 3.41 10.18
N VAL A 19 23.09 3.15 11.34
CA VAL A 19 22.98 1.78 11.88
C VAL A 19 21.70 1.11 11.38
N PRO A 20 21.69 -0.23 11.19
CA PRO A 20 20.47 -0.97 10.88
C PRO A 20 19.38 -0.77 11.94
N THR A 21 18.11 -0.82 11.53
CA THR A 21 16.96 -0.61 12.43
C THR A 21 16.93 -1.58 13.62
N GLN A 22 17.24 -2.86 13.40
CA GLN A 22 17.33 -3.84 14.48
C GLN A 22 18.39 -3.48 15.52
N GLU A 23 19.55 -2.98 15.08
CA GLU A 23 20.63 -2.55 15.98
C GLU A 23 20.19 -1.33 16.79
N LEU A 24 19.54 -0.36 16.15
CA LEU A 24 19.01 0.84 16.82
C LEU A 24 17.97 0.48 17.90
N ILE A 25 17.08 -0.46 17.61
CA ILE A 25 16.10 -0.99 18.57
C ILE A 25 16.81 -1.68 19.74
N GLN A 26 17.84 -2.50 19.46
CA GLN A 26 18.59 -3.20 20.50
C GLN A 26 19.38 -2.24 21.39
N MET A 27 19.97 -1.19 20.81
CA MET A 27 20.62 -0.11 21.56
C MET A 27 19.62 0.62 22.46
N ALA A 28 18.41 0.91 21.98
CA ALA A 28 17.36 1.54 22.77
C ALA A 28 16.90 0.64 23.93
N ARG A 29 16.70 -0.64 23.66
CA ARG A 29 16.32 -1.65 24.67
C ARG A 29 17.39 -1.80 25.76
N SER A 30 18.66 -1.80 25.37
CA SER A 30 19.80 -1.99 26.28
C SER A 30 20.30 -0.67 26.88
N ARG A 31 19.76 0.47 26.45
CA ARG A 31 20.19 1.83 26.81
C ARG A 31 21.70 2.03 26.63
N THR A 32 22.22 1.53 25.50
CA THR A 32 23.65 1.54 25.19
C THR A 32 24.20 2.96 25.09
N ALA A 33 25.45 3.16 25.49
CA ALA A 33 26.17 4.41 25.22
C ALA A 33 26.20 4.71 23.71
N GLY A 34 26.06 5.98 23.33
CA GLY A 34 26.04 6.41 21.92
C GLY A 34 24.69 6.28 21.21
N LEU A 35 23.63 5.81 21.90
CA LEU A 35 22.27 5.72 21.34
C LEU A 35 21.77 7.04 20.75
N GLU A 36 22.00 8.17 21.41
CA GLU A 36 21.59 9.48 20.89
C GLU A 36 22.20 9.76 19.51
N GLN A 37 23.51 9.54 19.36
CA GLN A 37 24.20 9.80 18.09
C GLN A 37 23.66 8.86 17.00
N ALA A 38 23.50 7.58 17.31
CA ALA A 38 22.92 6.60 16.38
C ALA A 38 21.50 6.98 15.94
N LEU A 39 20.66 7.48 16.86
CA LEU A 39 19.31 7.98 16.54
C LEU A 39 19.36 9.21 15.63
N ARG A 40 20.26 10.17 15.90
CA ARG A 40 20.43 11.37 15.07
C ARG A 40 20.91 11.05 13.67
N ASP A 41 21.89 10.15 13.55
CA ASP A 41 22.47 9.76 12.26
C ASP A 41 21.48 8.95 11.42
N THR A 42 20.66 8.12 12.07
CA THR A 42 19.72 7.21 11.39
C THR A 42 18.36 7.85 11.12
N LEU A 43 17.77 8.53 12.11
CA LEU A 43 16.41 9.10 12.02
C LEU A 43 16.41 10.57 11.59
N GLY A 44 17.55 11.25 11.69
CA GLY A 44 17.71 12.65 11.34
C GLY A 44 17.33 13.60 12.48
N SER A 45 18.23 14.53 12.81
CA SER A 45 18.00 15.53 13.86
C SER A 45 16.74 16.37 13.63
N ASP A 46 16.41 16.71 12.39
CA ASP A 46 15.19 17.48 12.08
C ASP A 46 13.91 16.73 12.44
N ASN A 47 13.86 15.43 12.18
CA ASN A 47 12.70 14.60 12.53
C ASN A 47 12.59 14.44 14.05
N ILE A 48 13.72 14.35 14.75
CA ILE A 48 13.76 14.32 16.22
C ILE A 48 13.22 15.64 16.79
N GLN A 49 13.59 16.78 16.21
CA GLN A 49 13.09 18.09 16.64
C GLN A 49 11.59 18.26 16.36
N LYS A 50 11.11 17.75 15.21
CA LYS A 50 9.68 17.79 14.84
C LYS A 50 8.83 16.73 15.55
N GLY A 51 9.44 15.82 16.32
CA GLY A 51 8.78 14.69 16.95
C GLY A 51 8.21 13.66 15.94
N THR A 52 8.79 13.57 14.75
CA THR A 52 8.40 12.61 13.70
C THR A 52 9.40 11.46 13.54
N ALA A 53 10.44 11.41 14.37
CA ALA A 53 11.46 10.37 14.31
C ALA A 53 10.96 9.05 14.90
N ALA A 54 10.84 8.06 14.03
CA ALA A 54 10.52 6.68 14.37
C ALA A 54 11.25 5.71 13.44
N ALA A 55 11.62 4.55 13.95
CA ALA A 55 12.00 3.41 13.13
C ALA A 55 11.45 2.13 13.74
N GLY A 56 11.13 1.16 12.88
CA GLY A 56 10.65 -0.13 13.35
C GLY A 56 10.89 -1.25 12.37
N GLU A 57 10.98 -2.45 12.94
CA GLU A 57 11.16 -3.68 12.21
C GLU A 57 10.43 -4.83 12.91
N MET A 58 9.63 -5.60 12.16
CA MET A 58 8.90 -6.77 12.67
C MET A 58 8.07 -6.49 13.94
N GLY A 59 7.45 -5.31 14.00
CA GLY A 59 6.61 -4.88 15.12
C GLY A 59 7.39 -4.29 16.30
N GLU A 60 8.72 -4.31 16.31
CA GLU A 60 9.53 -3.61 17.31
C GLU A 60 9.86 -2.20 16.83
N PHE A 61 9.72 -1.20 17.69
CA PHE A 61 9.89 0.20 17.32
C PHE A 61 10.69 0.99 18.34
N VAL A 62 11.36 2.01 17.84
CA VAL A 62 11.98 3.09 18.61
C VAL A 62 11.52 4.44 18.07
N TRP A 63 11.21 5.35 18.99
CA TRP A 63 10.91 6.75 18.71
C TRP A 63 11.87 7.65 19.46
N ALA A 64 12.13 8.83 18.89
CA ALA A 64 12.96 9.84 19.53
C ALA A 64 12.36 11.23 19.37
N VAL A 65 12.50 12.06 20.39
CA VAL A 65 12.10 13.47 20.34
C VAL A 65 13.03 14.34 21.18
N ALA A 66 13.27 15.56 20.72
CA ALA A 66 13.89 16.59 21.54
C ALA A 66 12.82 17.32 22.37
N SER A 67 13.03 17.41 23.67
CA SER A 67 12.15 18.17 24.56
C SER A 67 12.89 18.59 25.83
N GLU A 68 12.61 19.78 26.33
CA GLU A 68 13.17 20.27 27.60
C GLU A 68 12.63 19.47 28.80
N LYS A 69 11.38 19.02 28.72
CA LYS A 69 10.66 18.31 29.77
C LYS A 69 10.42 16.86 29.37
N GLY A 70 10.20 15.99 30.35
CA GLY A 70 9.92 14.57 30.11
C GLY A 70 8.62 14.37 29.35
N PRO A 71 8.67 13.90 28.09
CA PRO A 71 7.48 13.66 27.30
C PRO A 71 6.98 12.22 27.49
N SER A 72 5.78 11.96 26.98
CA SER A 72 5.24 10.62 26.78
C SER A 72 4.78 10.46 25.33
N LEU A 73 4.81 9.23 24.83
CA LEU A 73 4.35 8.88 23.49
C LEU A 73 2.98 8.23 23.58
N GLN A 74 1.96 8.87 23.02
CA GLN A 74 0.66 8.25 22.81
C GLN A 74 0.64 7.57 21.45
N ILE A 75 0.18 6.32 21.39
CA ILE A 75 -0.02 5.57 20.14
C ILE A 75 -1.51 5.31 19.98
N ASN A 76 -2.07 5.70 18.84
CA ASN A 76 -3.51 5.81 18.60
C ASN A 76 -4.19 6.54 19.77
N ASP A 77 -5.15 5.90 20.42
CA ASP A 77 -5.88 6.43 21.58
C ASP A 77 -5.57 5.64 22.86
N GLU A 78 -4.43 4.94 22.90
CA GLU A 78 -3.96 4.19 24.06
C GLU A 78 -3.34 5.10 25.14
N ALA A 79 -3.05 4.52 26.31
CA ALA A 79 -2.37 5.22 27.39
C ALA A 79 -0.96 5.68 26.96
N PRO A 80 -0.57 6.94 27.22
CA PRO A 80 0.76 7.43 26.86
C PRO A 80 1.89 6.67 27.56
N ILE A 81 2.93 6.34 26.80
CA ILE A 81 4.14 5.64 27.27
C ILE A 81 5.19 6.67 27.70
N PRO A 82 5.61 6.71 28.97
CA PRO A 82 6.66 7.64 29.41
C PRO A 82 7.99 7.38 28.72
N ALA A 83 8.66 8.43 28.26
CA ALA A 83 9.99 8.31 27.65
C ALA A 83 11.11 8.23 28.68
N PHE A 84 12.20 7.56 28.32
CA PHE A 84 13.46 7.64 29.05
C PHE A 84 14.43 8.61 28.37
N LYS A 85 15.31 9.21 29.16
CA LYS A 85 16.31 10.18 28.67
C LYS A 85 17.53 9.46 28.11
N SER A 86 18.01 9.90 26.95
CA SER A 86 19.27 9.46 26.33
C SER A 86 20.04 10.70 25.88
N GLY A 87 20.99 11.14 26.70
CA GLY A 87 21.72 12.40 26.51
C GLY A 87 20.77 13.60 26.49
N SER A 88 20.67 14.30 25.36
CA SER A 88 19.81 15.48 25.18
C SER A 88 18.41 15.19 24.64
N ILE A 89 18.09 13.93 24.31
CA ILE A 89 16.81 13.53 23.72
C ILE A 89 16.04 12.55 24.61
N TRP A 90 14.78 12.34 24.24
CA TRP A 90 13.86 11.39 24.88
C TRP A 90 13.53 10.27 23.92
N VAL A 91 13.47 9.05 24.44
CA VAL A 91 13.33 7.83 23.66
C VAL A 91 12.21 6.96 24.24
N VAL A 92 11.41 6.38 23.35
CA VAL A 92 10.46 5.30 23.66
C VAL A 92 10.81 4.09 22.81
N GLN A 93 10.76 2.91 23.41
CA GLN A 93 10.83 1.63 22.71
C GLN A 93 9.56 0.85 23.07
N SER A 94 8.88 0.32 22.06
CA SER A 94 7.66 -0.46 22.26
C SER A 94 7.47 -1.47 21.14
N ARG A 95 6.52 -2.38 21.34
CA ARG A 95 6.08 -3.35 20.35
C ARG A 95 4.66 -3.02 19.88
N LEU A 96 4.46 -3.04 18.57
CA LEU A 96 3.18 -2.87 17.90
C LEU A 96 2.78 -4.16 17.17
N ARG A 97 1.47 -4.36 17.00
CA ARG A 97 0.96 -5.43 16.16
C ARG A 97 1.32 -5.12 14.70
N THR A 98 1.81 -6.12 13.98
CA THR A 98 2.12 -6.00 12.55
C THR A 98 0.86 -6.18 11.70
N GLY A 99 0.91 -5.75 10.45
CA GLY A 99 -0.26 -5.75 9.56
C GLY A 99 -1.23 -4.61 9.86
N ALA A 100 -0.70 -3.49 10.40
CA ALA A 100 -1.47 -2.31 10.72
C ALA A 100 -0.62 -1.05 10.52
N ALA A 101 -1.28 0.11 10.48
CA ALA A 101 -0.62 1.41 10.56
C ALA A 101 -1.11 2.19 11.78
N TYR A 102 -0.23 3.04 12.31
CA TYR A 102 -0.44 3.71 13.59
C TYR A 102 -0.28 5.21 13.49
N LYS A 103 -1.10 5.91 14.27
CA LYS A 103 -0.86 7.29 14.67
C LYS A 103 -0.07 7.29 15.97
N TYR A 104 0.86 8.22 16.12
CA TYR A 104 1.48 8.51 17.39
C TYR A 104 1.64 10.02 17.59
N THR A 105 1.58 10.44 18.85
CA THR A 105 1.71 11.84 19.26
C THR A 105 2.61 11.90 20.49
N TRP A 106 3.62 12.75 20.44
CA TRP A 106 4.42 13.10 21.61
C TRP A 106 3.71 14.16 22.43
N ILE A 107 3.64 13.97 23.75
CA ILE A 107 2.95 14.86 24.69
C ILE A 107 3.95 15.29 25.76
N ALA A 108 4.15 16.60 25.93
CA ALA A 108 4.89 17.20 27.03
C ALA A 108 4.03 18.28 27.70
N ASP A 109 3.93 18.28 29.03
CA ASP A 109 3.05 19.17 29.80
C ASP A 109 1.59 19.21 29.29
N GLY A 110 1.06 18.06 28.89
CA GLY A 110 -0.29 17.96 28.35
C GLY A 110 -0.49 18.58 26.96
N LYS A 111 0.59 18.98 26.27
CA LYS A 111 0.54 19.54 24.91
C LYS A 111 1.23 18.62 23.90
N PRO A 112 0.66 18.45 22.70
CA PRO A 112 1.33 17.81 21.59
C PRO A 112 2.61 18.57 21.19
N ILE A 113 3.72 17.85 21.00
CA ILE A 113 5.01 18.41 20.54
C ILE A 113 5.50 17.79 19.23
N GLY A 114 4.69 16.96 18.60
CA GLY A 114 5.02 16.25 17.36
C GLY A 114 4.31 14.91 17.27
N GLY A 115 4.44 14.25 16.13
CA GLY A 115 3.79 12.98 15.86
C GLY A 115 3.63 12.70 14.37
N ALA A 116 3.15 11.50 14.04
CA ALA A 116 2.79 11.12 12.68
C ALA A 116 1.58 10.18 12.69
N ASN A 117 0.87 10.07 11.57
CA ASN A 117 -0.36 9.29 11.40
C ASN A 117 -0.20 8.12 10.42
N ASN A 118 1.02 7.88 9.95
CA ASN A 118 1.33 7.00 8.83
C ASN A 118 2.47 6.02 9.16
N LEU A 119 2.62 5.62 10.43
CA LEU A 119 3.67 4.70 10.84
C LEU A 119 3.29 3.26 10.47
N PRO A 120 3.96 2.62 9.49
CA PRO A 120 3.63 1.26 9.08
C PRO A 120 4.29 0.22 10.00
N ALA A 121 3.52 -0.75 10.48
CA ALA A 121 4.03 -1.94 11.18
C ALA A 121 3.99 -3.17 10.28
N PHE A 122 5.07 -3.38 9.53
CA PHE A 122 5.18 -4.51 8.60
C PHE A 122 5.40 -5.85 9.32
N GLY A 123 4.76 -6.89 8.79
CA GLY A 123 4.95 -8.27 9.24
C GLY A 123 6.16 -8.95 8.59
N PRO A 124 6.52 -10.17 9.03
CA PRO A 124 7.72 -10.88 8.56
C PRO A 124 7.71 -11.17 7.05
N ASP A 125 6.55 -11.29 6.41
CA ASP A 125 6.44 -11.52 4.97
C ASP A 125 6.76 -10.28 4.11
N SER A 126 6.88 -9.11 4.72
CA SER A 126 7.25 -7.86 4.03
C SER A 126 8.76 -7.60 4.03
N TYR A 127 9.57 -8.52 4.55
CA TYR A 127 11.03 -8.41 4.62
C TYR A 127 11.69 -9.51 3.79
N ALA A 128 12.83 -9.20 3.16
CA ALA A 128 13.60 -10.22 2.45
C ALA A 128 14.00 -11.35 3.41
N LYS A 129 13.80 -12.60 2.99
CA LYS A 129 14.14 -13.79 3.78
C LYS A 129 15.31 -14.53 3.14
N PRO A 130 16.31 -15.00 3.93
CA PRO A 130 17.40 -15.81 3.42
C PRO A 130 16.87 -17.05 2.65
N GLY A 131 17.45 -17.30 1.48
CA GLY A 131 17.11 -18.47 0.66
C GLY A 131 15.81 -18.39 -0.13
N VAL A 132 15.02 -17.31 0.00
CA VAL A 132 13.83 -17.10 -0.84
C VAL A 132 14.26 -16.61 -2.24
N PRO A 133 13.92 -17.33 -3.33
CA PRO A 133 14.25 -16.91 -4.68
C PRO A 133 13.59 -15.57 -5.03
N GLN A 134 14.35 -14.67 -5.65
CA GLN A 134 13.86 -13.37 -6.09
C GLN A 134 13.56 -13.41 -7.59
N GLY A 135 12.33 -13.06 -7.96
CA GLY A 135 11.95 -12.86 -9.35
C GLY A 135 12.68 -11.71 -10.05
N LYS A 136 12.38 -11.55 -11.34
CA LYS A 136 13.01 -10.57 -12.22
C LYS A 136 12.03 -9.48 -12.64
N LEU A 137 12.38 -8.22 -12.35
CA LEU A 137 11.70 -7.05 -12.87
C LEU A 137 12.22 -6.72 -14.27
N THR A 138 11.32 -6.49 -15.22
CA THR A 138 11.63 -6.09 -16.60
C THR A 138 10.88 -4.81 -16.94
N GLY A 139 11.54 -3.86 -17.59
CA GLY A 139 10.99 -2.57 -18.00
C GLY A 139 11.89 -1.39 -17.58
N PRO A 140 11.43 -0.15 -17.78
CA PRO A 140 10.13 0.21 -18.35
C PRO A 140 10.02 -0.15 -19.84
N ILE A 141 8.82 -0.56 -20.26
CA ILE A 141 8.41 -0.63 -21.66
C ILE A 141 7.41 0.49 -21.88
N GLU A 142 7.70 1.39 -22.82
CA GLU A 142 6.77 2.44 -23.19
C GLU A 142 5.69 1.88 -24.11
N VAL A 143 4.43 2.04 -23.72
CA VAL A 143 3.26 1.54 -24.46
C VAL A 143 2.39 2.74 -24.87
N PRO A 144 2.31 3.10 -26.16
CA PRO A 144 1.39 4.13 -26.63
C PRO A 144 -0.07 3.64 -26.55
N SER A 145 -1.01 4.57 -26.49
CA SER A 145 -2.44 4.30 -26.39
C SER A 145 -3.17 4.79 -27.63
N LYS A 146 -4.08 3.96 -28.16
CA LYS A 146 -5.08 4.38 -29.16
C LYS A 146 -6.39 4.77 -28.50
N ILE A 147 -6.69 4.17 -27.33
CA ILE A 147 -7.89 4.48 -26.53
C ILE A 147 -7.82 5.88 -25.94
N TYR A 148 -6.62 6.30 -25.54
CA TYR A 148 -6.32 7.64 -25.05
C TYR A 148 -5.32 8.29 -26.03
N PRO A 149 -5.79 9.11 -26.99
CA PRO A 149 -4.91 9.71 -28.00
C PRO A 149 -3.77 10.50 -27.38
N ASP A 150 -2.57 10.39 -27.99
CA ASP A 150 -1.34 11.06 -27.57
C ASP A 150 -0.86 10.72 -26.15
N VAL A 151 -1.40 9.65 -25.56
CA VAL A 151 -1.00 9.13 -24.25
C VAL A 151 -0.09 7.93 -24.40
N LYS A 152 0.94 7.88 -23.56
CA LYS A 152 1.79 6.70 -23.37
C LYS A 152 1.95 6.39 -21.90
N ALA A 153 2.12 5.11 -21.59
CA ALA A 153 2.35 4.62 -20.24
C ALA A 153 3.64 3.80 -20.19
N ASN A 154 4.40 3.93 -19.10
CA ASN A 154 5.46 2.97 -18.81
C ASN A 154 4.87 1.75 -18.12
N VAL A 155 5.27 0.58 -18.61
CA VAL A 155 4.86 -0.71 -18.07
C VAL A 155 6.10 -1.48 -17.64
N TRP A 156 6.05 -2.06 -16.45
CA TRP A 156 7.01 -3.06 -15.99
C TRP A 156 6.27 -4.35 -15.73
N PHE A 157 6.99 -5.46 -15.78
CA PHE A 157 6.46 -6.73 -15.29
C PHE A 157 7.50 -7.48 -14.48
N TYR A 158 7.04 -8.19 -13.46
CA TYR A 158 7.84 -8.98 -12.55
C TYR A 158 7.45 -10.44 -12.65
N VAL A 159 8.44 -11.27 -12.96
CA VAL A 159 8.27 -12.71 -13.14
C VAL A 159 8.94 -13.44 -11.98
N PRO A 160 8.23 -14.31 -11.25
CA PRO A 160 8.79 -15.06 -10.13
C PRO A 160 9.89 -16.00 -10.62
N ALA A 161 10.95 -16.17 -9.82
CA ALA A 161 12.12 -16.98 -10.17
C ALA A 161 11.79 -18.46 -10.42
N GLN A 162 10.68 -18.93 -9.87
CA GLN A 162 10.20 -20.30 -9.95
C GLN A 162 9.50 -20.60 -11.29
N TRP A 163 9.34 -19.61 -12.19
CA TRP A 163 8.69 -19.82 -13.47
C TRP A 163 9.59 -20.59 -14.45
N ASP A 164 9.03 -21.67 -15.02
CA ASP A 164 9.68 -22.59 -15.95
C ASP A 164 9.68 -22.09 -17.41
N SER A 165 9.26 -20.84 -17.65
CA SER A 165 9.08 -20.20 -18.97
C SER A 165 7.98 -20.77 -19.87
N VAL A 166 7.29 -21.85 -19.47
CA VAL A 166 6.30 -22.53 -20.32
C VAL A 166 4.90 -22.59 -19.71
N THR A 167 4.79 -22.61 -18.38
CA THR A 167 3.54 -22.63 -17.63
C THR A 167 2.83 -21.27 -17.73
N PRO A 168 1.57 -21.20 -18.18
CA PRO A 168 0.82 -19.94 -18.17
C PRO A 168 0.60 -19.43 -16.73
N LEU A 169 1.02 -18.20 -16.46
CA LEU A 169 0.95 -17.58 -15.14
C LEU A 169 -0.39 -16.89 -14.90
N ALA A 170 -0.86 -16.92 -13.65
CA ALA A 170 -1.87 -15.97 -13.18
C ALA A 170 -1.33 -14.53 -13.30
N VAL A 171 -2.21 -13.54 -13.36
CA VAL A 171 -1.83 -12.13 -13.56
C VAL A 171 -2.32 -11.28 -12.39
N GLN A 172 -1.43 -10.45 -11.85
CA GLN A 172 -1.78 -9.38 -10.91
C GLN A 172 -1.37 -8.04 -11.54
N ILE A 173 -2.35 -7.18 -11.79
CA ILE A 173 -2.13 -5.82 -12.30
C ILE A 173 -2.06 -4.85 -11.12
N TRP A 174 -1.15 -3.89 -11.21
CA TRP A 174 -0.93 -2.85 -10.22
C TRP A 174 -0.98 -1.49 -10.91
N GLY A 175 -1.98 -0.67 -10.55
CA GLY A 175 -2.00 0.75 -10.90
C GLY A 175 -0.90 1.52 -10.17
N ASP A 176 -0.51 2.69 -10.67
CA ASP A 176 0.62 3.46 -10.11
C ASP A 176 1.94 2.68 -10.07
N GLY A 177 2.18 1.88 -11.11
CA GLY A 177 3.26 0.90 -11.20
C GLY A 177 4.67 1.44 -10.92
N GLN A 178 4.93 2.71 -11.24
CA GLN A 178 6.21 3.37 -11.00
C GLN A 178 6.62 3.38 -9.52
N ASN A 179 5.67 3.25 -8.59
CA ASN A 179 5.94 3.27 -7.15
C ASN A 179 6.49 1.93 -6.61
N PHE A 180 6.46 0.86 -7.42
CA PHE A 180 6.81 -0.50 -6.99
C PHE A 180 8.11 -1.03 -7.61
N THR A 181 8.79 -0.22 -8.41
CA THR A 181 9.94 -0.63 -9.23
C THR A 181 11.30 -0.15 -8.68
N GLY A 182 11.28 0.55 -7.54
CA GLY A 182 12.48 1.10 -6.91
C GLY A 182 13.34 0.05 -6.18
N PRO A 183 14.50 0.49 -5.64
CA PRO A 183 15.38 -0.36 -4.84
C PRO A 183 14.68 -0.95 -3.61
N ARG A 184 15.17 -2.12 -3.19
CA ARG A 184 14.67 -2.84 -2.02
C ARG A 184 15.48 -2.47 -0.76
N PRO A 185 14.85 -2.28 0.40
CA PRO A 185 13.41 -2.34 0.60
C PRO A 185 12.66 -1.10 0.12
N ALA A 186 11.58 -1.32 -0.64
CA ALA A 186 10.71 -0.24 -1.08
C ALA A 186 9.69 0.13 0.01
N GLN A 187 9.14 1.35 -0.06
CA GLN A 187 8.13 1.85 0.89
C GLN A 187 6.92 0.91 1.04
N TRP A 188 6.56 0.20 -0.04
CA TRP A 188 5.40 -0.67 -0.10
C TRP A 188 5.69 -2.16 0.09
N ARG A 189 6.97 -2.56 0.11
CA ARG A 189 7.42 -3.95 0.30
C ARG A 189 6.76 -4.98 -0.63
N VAL A 190 6.31 -4.54 -1.82
CA VAL A 190 5.54 -5.38 -2.76
C VAL A 190 6.36 -6.56 -3.24
N LEU A 191 7.57 -6.32 -3.73
CA LEU A 191 8.37 -7.39 -4.33
C LEU A 191 8.85 -8.42 -3.29
N GLU A 192 9.23 -7.96 -2.09
CA GLU A 192 9.54 -8.86 -0.96
C GLU A 192 8.34 -9.73 -0.59
N THR A 193 7.15 -9.13 -0.52
CA THR A 193 5.91 -9.83 -0.22
C THR A 193 5.61 -10.89 -1.29
N LEU A 194 5.71 -10.53 -2.57
CA LEU A 194 5.48 -11.45 -3.68
C LEU A 194 6.42 -12.65 -3.66
N ASP A 195 7.73 -12.41 -3.46
CA ASP A 195 8.73 -13.49 -3.38
C ASP A 195 8.43 -14.44 -2.22
N ASN A 196 8.19 -13.87 -1.03
CA ASN A 196 7.94 -14.63 0.18
C ASN A 196 6.67 -15.47 0.09
N LEU A 197 5.55 -14.88 -0.37
CA LEU A 197 4.28 -15.60 -0.48
C LEU A 197 4.30 -16.66 -1.58
N THR A 198 4.98 -16.39 -2.70
CA THR A 198 5.17 -17.37 -3.79
C THR A 198 5.99 -18.56 -3.29
N ALA A 199 7.11 -18.32 -2.59
CA ALA A 199 7.94 -19.38 -2.02
C ALA A 199 7.18 -20.22 -0.98
N GLN A 200 6.29 -19.58 -0.20
CA GLN A 200 5.40 -20.25 0.76
C GLN A 200 4.19 -20.93 0.12
N LYS A 201 3.97 -20.79 -1.19
CA LYS A 201 2.79 -21.27 -1.92
C LYS A 201 1.46 -20.74 -1.37
N ARG A 202 1.48 -19.54 -0.78
CA ARG A 202 0.29 -18.85 -0.26
C ARG A 202 -0.44 -18.02 -1.30
N ILE A 203 0.25 -17.72 -2.40
CA ILE A 203 -0.32 -17.15 -3.62
C ILE A 203 0.16 -18.00 -4.81
N PRO A 204 -0.56 -18.02 -5.94
CA PRO A 204 -0.11 -18.76 -7.10
C PRO A 204 1.15 -18.15 -7.70
N LEU A 205 1.83 -18.96 -8.52
CA LEU A 205 2.85 -18.44 -9.41
C LEU A 205 2.19 -17.47 -10.40
N MET A 206 2.55 -16.19 -10.32
CA MET A 206 1.89 -15.11 -11.04
C MET A 206 2.87 -14.10 -11.62
N VAL A 207 2.57 -13.55 -12.79
CA VAL A 207 3.23 -12.35 -13.29
C VAL A 207 2.56 -11.12 -12.70
N ASN A 208 3.38 -10.19 -12.21
CA ASN A 208 2.91 -8.92 -11.66
C ASN A 208 3.20 -7.82 -12.69
N ILE A 209 2.18 -7.12 -13.16
CA ILE A 209 2.28 -6.08 -14.19
C ILE A 209 2.03 -4.73 -13.54
N PHE A 210 3.04 -3.87 -13.56
CA PHE A 210 3.03 -2.55 -12.95
C PHE A 210 2.81 -1.51 -14.04
N VAL A 211 1.69 -0.79 -13.98
CA VAL A 211 1.28 0.17 -14.99
C VAL A 211 1.34 1.57 -14.40
N GLN A 212 2.24 2.41 -14.90
CA GLN A 212 2.21 3.84 -14.61
C GLN A 212 1.03 4.47 -15.35
N PRO A 213 0.27 5.40 -14.72
CA PRO A 213 -0.73 6.18 -15.43
C PRO A 213 -0.14 6.91 -16.64
N GLY A 214 -0.96 7.10 -17.66
CA GLY A 214 -0.57 7.77 -18.87
C GLY A 214 0.02 9.17 -18.66
N THR A 215 1.01 9.50 -19.49
CA THR A 215 1.49 10.88 -19.67
C THR A 215 1.16 11.35 -21.08
N GLY A 216 0.57 12.54 -21.21
CA GLY A 216 0.26 13.18 -22.48
C GLY A 216 0.43 14.71 -22.39
N PRO A 217 0.32 15.43 -23.53
CA PRO A 217 0.68 16.85 -23.62
C PRO A 217 -0.17 17.79 -22.77
N GLU A 218 -1.44 17.45 -22.49
CA GLU A 218 -2.39 18.41 -21.89
C GLU A 218 -2.60 18.26 -20.37
N ARG A 219 -2.22 17.14 -19.74
CA ARG A 219 -2.21 16.93 -18.26
C ARG A 219 -1.86 15.48 -17.87
N ASN A 220 -1.67 15.28 -16.56
CA ASN A 220 -1.62 13.96 -15.92
C ASN A 220 -2.90 13.16 -16.21
N GLN A 221 -2.77 11.97 -16.81
CA GLN A 221 -3.92 11.14 -17.21
C GLN A 221 -4.49 10.30 -16.07
N ARG A 222 -3.81 10.22 -14.92
CA ARG A 222 -4.19 9.32 -13.83
C ARG A 222 -5.67 9.38 -13.49
N SER A 223 -6.21 10.58 -13.26
CA SER A 223 -7.62 10.68 -12.89
C SER A 223 -8.57 10.33 -14.06
N ILE A 224 -8.22 10.69 -15.31
CA ILE A 224 -9.04 10.35 -16.48
C ILE A 224 -9.05 8.85 -16.74
N GLU A 225 -7.88 8.22 -16.68
CA GLU A 225 -7.73 6.79 -16.86
C GLU A 225 -8.40 6.01 -15.72
N TYR A 226 -8.32 6.49 -14.48
CA TYR A 226 -8.67 5.68 -13.31
C TYR A 226 -10.06 5.95 -12.73
N ASP A 227 -10.50 7.22 -12.68
CA ASP A 227 -11.71 7.62 -11.94
C ASP A 227 -12.95 7.73 -12.84
N VAL A 228 -12.79 7.77 -14.17
CA VAL A 228 -13.94 7.84 -15.10
C VAL A 228 -14.66 6.50 -15.07
N VAL A 229 -15.92 6.52 -14.62
CA VAL A 229 -16.83 5.37 -14.65
C VAL A 229 -17.13 5.02 -16.12
N SER A 230 -16.36 4.06 -16.65
CA SER A 230 -16.43 3.54 -18.02
C SER A 230 -15.49 2.33 -18.16
N ASP A 231 -15.68 1.53 -19.21
CA ASP A 231 -14.82 0.38 -19.49
C ASP A 231 -13.54 0.72 -20.29
N ALA A 232 -13.28 2.01 -20.57
CA ALA A 232 -12.16 2.47 -21.39
C ALA A 232 -10.80 2.00 -20.85
N TYR A 233 -10.58 2.07 -19.54
CA TYR A 233 -9.32 1.61 -18.96
C TYR A 233 -9.19 0.09 -18.93
N ALA A 234 -10.30 -0.64 -18.80
CA ALA A 234 -10.28 -2.09 -18.94
C ALA A 234 -9.84 -2.49 -20.36
N HIS A 235 -10.35 -1.81 -21.38
CA HIS A 235 -9.88 -1.96 -22.76
C HIS A 235 -8.41 -1.58 -22.92
N ARG A 236 -7.94 -0.50 -22.27
CA ARG A 236 -6.51 -0.13 -22.26
C ARG A 236 -5.63 -1.24 -21.72
N LEU A 237 -6.06 -1.92 -20.66
CA LEU A 237 -5.34 -3.07 -20.13
C LEU A 237 -5.37 -4.26 -21.09
N LEU A 238 -6.57 -4.65 -21.55
CA LEU A 238 -6.80 -5.88 -22.32
C LEU A 238 -6.23 -5.81 -23.75
N ASP A 239 -6.43 -4.69 -24.42
CA ASP A 239 -6.19 -4.57 -25.86
C ASP A 239 -4.78 -4.03 -26.17
N GLU A 240 -4.16 -3.33 -25.22
CA GLU A 240 -2.92 -2.58 -25.48
C GLU A 240 -1.77 -2.95 -24.54
N ILE A 241 -2.02 -3.14 -23.24
CA ILE A 241 -0.95 -3.41 -22.26
C ILE A 241 -0.64 -4.91 -22.11
N LEU A 242 -1.66 -5.74 -21.82
CA LEU A 242 -1.46 -7.18 -21.65
C LEU A 242 -0.82 -7.85 -22.89
N PRO A 243 -1.17 -7.48 -24.14
CA PRO A 243 -0.53 -8.06 -25.33
C PRO A 243 0.97 -7.75 -25.43
N VAL A 244 1.44 -6.62 -24.87
CA VAL A 244 2.89 -6.31 -24.84
C VAL A 244 3.63 -7.27 -23.91
N VAL A 245 3.10 -7.51 -22.71
CA VAL A 245 3.70 -8.45 -21.75
C VAL A 245 3.61 -9.90 -22.25
N ALA A 246 2.52 -10.25 -22.94
CA ALA A 246 2.28 -11.57 -23.53
C ALA A 246 3.35 -12.00 -24.56
N LYS A 247 4.12 -11.05 -25.13
CA LYS A 247 5.26 -11.35 -26.00
C LYS A 247 6.41 -12.06 -25.28
N THR A 248 6.49 -11.89 -23.95
CA THR A 248 7.58 -12.45 -23.13
C THR A 248 7.05 -13.52 -22.16
N VAL A 249 5.85 -13.32 -21.62
CA VAL A 249 5.29 -14.16 -20.55
C VAL A 249 4.01 -14.83 -21.00
N ARG A 250 3.91 -16.15 -20.82
CA ARG A 250 2.64 -16.87 -21.02
C ARG A 250 1.71 -16.57 -19.86
N MET A 251 0.52 -16.04 -20.16
CA MET A 251 -0.45 -15.62 -19.15
C MET A 251 -1.77 -16.36 -19.31
N ARG A 252 -2.44 -16.62 -18.19
CA ARG A 252 -3.82 -17.06 -18.16
C ARG A 252 -4.73 -15.92 -18.63
N THR A 253 -5.82 -16.27 -19.32
CA THR A 253 -6.71 -15.29 -19.96
C THR A 253 -8.07 -15.17 -19.32
N ASP A 254 -8.47 -16.13 -18.47
CA ASP A 254 -9.70 -16.06 -17.69
C ASP A 254 -9.61 -15.07 -16.53
N GLY A 255 -10.72 -14.42 -16.22
CA GLY A 255 -10.83 -13.51 -15.07
C GLY A 255 -10.56 -14.20 -13.74
N TYR A 256 -10.81 -15.51 -13.62
CA TYR A 256 -10.45 -16.31 -12.45
C TYR A 256 -8.93 -16.37 -12.20
N SER A 257 -8.10 -16.07 -13.19
CA SER A 257 -6.65 -16.02 -13.03
C SER A 257 -6.08 -14.61 -13.11
N ARG A 258 -6.95 -13.58 -13.03
CA ARG A 258 -6.55 -12.17 -13.11
C ARG A 258 -7.09 -11.35 -11.94
N ALA A 259 -6.17 -10.65 -11.28
CA ALA A 259 -6.45 -9.70 -10.23
C ALA A 259 -5.93 -8.31 -10.61
N ILE A 260 -6.55 -7.29 -10.04
CA ILE A 260 -6.19 -5.90 -10.25
C ILE A 260 -6.17 -5.14 -8.93
N GLN A 261 -5.16 -4.29 -8.77
CA GLN A 261 -4.91 -3.54 -7.55
C GLN A 261 -4.72 -2.05 -7.87
N GLY A 262 -5.15 -1.20 -6.96
CA GLY A 262 -4.68 0.18 -6.91
C GLY A 262 -5.01 0.89 -5.60
N LEU A 263 -4.49 2.12 -5.50
CA LEU A 263 -4.66 3.00 -4.35
C LEU A 263 -5.34 4.31 -4.77
N SER A 264 -6.29 4.85 -3.99
CA SER A 264 -7.01 6.09 -4.33
C SER A 264 -7.75 5.93 -5.66
N SER A 265 -7.44 6.74 -6.68
CA SER A 265 -7.95 6.54 -8.04
C SER A 265 -7.64 5.14 -8.57
N GLY A 266 -6.49 4.56 -8.21
CA GLY A 266 -6.18 3.17 -8.57
C GLY A 266 -7.15 2.17 -7.93
N GLY A 267 -7.71 2.46 -6.75
CA GLY A 267 -8.66 1.58 -6.08
C GLY A 267 -10.00 1.51 -6.84
N ILE A 268 -10.54 2.67 -7.23
CA ILE A 268 -11.72 2.74 -8.10
C ILE A 268 -11.44 2.15 -9.48
N MET A 269 -10.27 2.41 -10.09
CA MET A 269 -9.86 1.78 -11.35
C MET A 269 -9.92 0.24 -11.29
N ALA A 270 -9.42 -0.33 -10.18
CA ALA A 270 -9.39 -1.78 -9.98
C ALA A 270 -10.81 -2.34 -9.86
N PHE A 271 -11.66 -1.66 -9.09
CA PHE A 271 -13.05 -2.06 -8.93
C PHE A 271 -13.85 -1.92 -10.24
N ASN A 272 -13.70 -0.78 -10.91
CA ASN A 272 -14.37 -0.46 -12.18
C ASN A 272 -14.09 -1.54 -13.24
N ALA A 273 -12.82 -1.86 -13.46
CA ALA A 273 -12.42 -2.89 -14.44
C ALA A 273 -13.07 -4.25 -14.17
N ALA A 274 -13.14 -4.68 -12.90
CA ALA A 274 -13.76 -5.95 -12.51
C ALA A 274 -15.30 -5.89 -12.52
N PHE A 275 -15.90 -4.73 -12.22
CA PHE A 275 -17.34 -4.54 -12.23
C PHE A 275 -17.91 -4.54 -13.66
N ASP A 276 -17.19 -3.93 -14.60
CA ASP A 276 -17.54 -3.91 -16.03
C ASP A 276 -17.18 -5.20 -16.76
N LYS A 277 -16.00 -5.77 -16.47
CA LYS A 277 -15.47 -6.97 -17.16
C LYS A 277 -15.18 -8.10 -16.17
N PRO A 278 -16.18 -8.65 -15.45
CA PRO A 278 -15.96 -9.68 -14.42
C PRO A 278 -15.39 -10.99 -14.97
N ASN A 279 -15.57 -11.26 -16.27
CA ASN A 279 -14.97 -12.41 -16.95
C ASN A 279 -13.49 -12.22 -17.28
N GLU A 280 -12.98 -10.99 -17.20
CA GLU A 280 -11.58 -10.63 -17.47
C GLU A 280 -10.82 -10.29 -16.19
N PHE A 281 -11.50 -9.76 -15.16
CA PHE A 281 -10.93 -9.45 -13.84
C PHE A 281 -11.92 -9.86 -12.76
N SER A 282 -11.53 -10.76 -11.86
CA SER A 282 -12.44 -11.25 -10.82
C SER A 282 -11.96 -11.00 -9.39
N ARG A 283 -10.76 -10.44 -9.23
CA ARG A 283 -10.13 -10.16 -7.93
C ARG A 283 -9.68 -8.71 -7.87
N VAL A 284 -10.17 -8.00 -6.85
CA VAL A 284 -9.91 -6.57 -6.65
C VAL A 284 -9.22 -6.36 -5.31
N LEU A 285 -8.11 -5.63 -5.33
CA LEU A 285 -7.49 -5.06 -4.13
C LEU A 285 -7.54 -3.53 -4.22
N SER A 286 -8.38 -2.91 -3.42
CA SER A 286 -8.62 -1.46 -3.44
C SER A 286 -8.22 -0.85 -2.10
N TRP A 287 -7.16 -0.06 -2.12
CA TRP A 287 -6.70 0.73 -0.97
C TRP A 287 -7.19 2.17 -1.09
N ILE A 288 -7.80 2.70 -0.02
CA ILE A 288 -8.34 4.06 0.10
C ILE A 288 -9.07 4.51 -1.17
N GLY A 289 -9.96 3.65 -1.69
CA GLY A 289 -10.49 3.77 -3.05
C GLY A 289 -11.35 5.02 -3.26
N SER A 290 -11.16 5.71 -4.39
CA SER A 290 -11.89 6.94 -4.72
C SER A 290 -13.31 6.69 -5.22
N TYR A 291 -14.16 6.09 -4.38
CA TYR A 291 -15.60 5.93 -4.64
C TYR A 291 -16.36 7.26 -4.42
N THR A 292 -15.84 8.33 -5.01
CA THR A 292 -16.26 9.72 -4.85
C THR A 292 -16.37 10.41 -6.22
N ALA A 293 -16.81 11.66 -6.26
CA ALA A 293 -17.11 12.39 -7.48
C ALA A 293 -15.89 13.07 -8.13
N LEU A 294 -14.71 12.40 -8.15
CA LEU A 294 -13.48 12.96 -8.74
C LEU A 294 -13.62 13.21 -10.24
N GLN A 295 -14.16 12.24 -10.99
CA GLN A 295 -14.49 12.40 -12.40
C GLN A 295 -15.96 12.17 -12.63
N ARG A 296 -16.64 13.24 -13.02
CA ARG A 296 -18.07 13.24 -13.33
C ARG A 296 -18.27 13.30 -14.84
N SER A 297 -19.34 12.70 -15.32
CA SER A 297 -19.78 12.79 -16.71
C SER A 297 -21.29 13.05 -16.76
N ALA A 298 -21.81 13.34 -17.95
CA ALA A 298 -23.26 13.47 -18.13
C ALA A 298 -24.01 12.17 -17.82
N ALA A 299 -23.39 11.00 -18.07
CA ALA A 299 -23.95 9.69 -17.76
C ALA A 299 -23.78 9.31 -16.28
N HIS A 300 -22.70 9.79 -15.66
CA HIS A 300 -22.32 9.51 -14.27
C HIS A 300 -22.07 10.84 -13.52
N PRO A 301 -23.14 11.59 -13.17
CA PRO A 301 -23.02 12.89 -12.52
C PRO A 301 -22.38 12.84 -11.13
N GLU A 302 -22.37 11.70 -10.43
CA GLU A 302 -21.66 11.55 -9.14
C GLU A 302 -20.35 10.78 -9.28
N GLY A 303 -19.95 10.44 -10.52
CA GLY A 303 -18.72 9.70 -10.81
C GLY A 303 -18.64 8.39 -10.01
N GLY A 304 -17.49 8.16 -9.38
CA GLY A 304 -17.27 7.01 -8.50
C GLY A 304 -18.23 6.89 -7.32
N GLY A 305 -18.90 7.99 -6.93
CA GLY A 305 -19.91 8.00 -5.87
C GLY A 305 -21.15 7.14 -6.19
N GLU A 306 -21.33 6.73 -7.45
CA GLU A 306 -22.47 5.93 -7.88
C GLU A 306 -22.32 4.43 -7.55
N TYR A 307 -21.09 3.93 -7.39
CA TYR A 307 -20.81 2.50 -7.24
C TYR A 307 -21.58 1.81 -6.12
N PRO A 308 -21.67 2.37 -4.88
CA PRO A 308 -22.46 1.74 -3.82
C PRO A 308 -23.93 1.52 -4.22
N THR A 309 -24.52 2.44 -4.99
CA THR A 309 -25.91 2.31 -5.47
C THR A 309 -26.00 1.30 -6.62
N MET A 310 -25.09 1.37 -7.59
CA MET A 310 -25.03 0.42 -8.72
C MET A 310 -24.90 -1.02 -8.23
N VAL A 311 -24.00 -1.27 -7.28
CA VAL A 311 -23.75 -2.60 -6.68
C VAL A 311 -25.00 -3.17 -6.02
N ARG A 312 -25.79 -2.33 -5.34
CA ARG A 312 -27.04 -2.76 -4.71
C ARG A 312 -28.11 -3.13 -5.74
N ARG A 313 -28.26 -2.32 -6.78
CA ARG A 313 -29.40 -2.40 -7.72
C ARG A 313 -29.18 -3.37 -8.87
N GLU A 314 -27.98 -3.42 -9.44
CA GLU A 314 -27.69 -4.22 -10.62
C GLU A 314 -27.54 -5.73 -10.31
N THR A 315 -27.44 -6.56 -11.34
CA THR A 315 -27.12 -7.99 -11.19
C THR A 315 -25.75 -8.17 -10.51
N LYS A 316 -25.66 -9.08 -9.54
CA LYS A 316 -24.39 -9.39 -8.86
C LYS A 316 -23.34 -9.87 -9.88
N ARG A 317 -22.17 -9.24 -9.89
CA ARG A 317 -21.00 -9.69 -10.66
C ARG A 317 -20.25 -10.76 -9.86
N ASN A 318 -19.62 -11.73 -10.53
CA ASN A 318 -18.85 -12.76 -9.84
C ASN A 318 -17.40 -12.28 -9.56
N ILE A 319 -17.26 -11.36 -8.61
CA ILE A 319 -15.97 -10.78 -8.22
C ILE A 319 -15.75 -10.89 -6.70
N ARG A 320 -14.47 -10.91 -6.31
CA ARG A 320 -13.98 -10.88 -4.93
C ARG A 320 -13.22 -9.59 -4.68
N VAL A 321 -13.46 -8.93 -3.54
CA VAL A 321 -12.96 -7.57 -3.29
C VAL A 321 -12.34 -7.45 -1.89
N TRP A 322 -11.06 -7.06 -1.80
CA TRP A 322 -10.47 -6.54 -0.57
C TRP A 322 -10.48 -5.02 -0.60
N LEU A 323 -11.12 -4.41 0.38
CA LEU A 323 -11.17 -2.97 0.62
C LEU A 323 -10.34 -2.62 1.85
N GLN A 324 -9.61 -1.52 1.79
CA GLN A 324 -8.97 -0.91 2.95
C GLN A 324 -9.22 0.60 2.93
N ASP A 325 -9.60 1.20 4.06
CA ASP A 325 -9.61 2.65 4.25
C ASP A 325 -9.22 3.02 5.71
N GLY A 326 -9.24 4.29 6.09
CA GLY A 326 -8.95 4.80 7.42
C GLY A 326 -9.84 5.97 7.81
N SER A 327 -10.10 6.13 9.10
CA SER A 327 -11.02 7.16 9.62
C SER A 327 -10.54 8.60 9.44
N ALA A 328 -9.25 8.80 9.13
CA ALA A 328 -8.65 10.12 8.90
C ALA A 328 -8.37 10.39 7.41
N ASP A 329 -8.96 9.59 6.51
CA ASP A 329 -8.82 9.80 5.07
C ASP A 329 -9.55 11.08 4.59
N LEU A 330 -9.38 11.46 3.32
CA LEU A 330 -9.80 12.74 2.75
C LEU A 330 -11.29 13.02 2.89
N ASP A 331 -11.58 14.28 3.16
CA ASP A 331 -12.91 14.89 3.05
C ASP A 331 -12.78 16.22 2.32
N ASN A 332 -13.34 16.29 1.11
CA ASN A 332 -13.25 17.48 0.27
C ASN A 332 -14.47 17.61 -0.67
N ALA A 333 -14.44 18.59 -1.58
CA ALA A 333 -15.56 18.88 -2.48
C ALA A 333 -15.97 17.72 -3.41
N ALA A 334 -15.11 16.73 -3.64
CA ALA A 334 -15.45 15.52 -4.40
C ALA A 334 -16.14 14.44 -3.54
N GLY A 335 -15.99 14.49 -2.21
CA GLY A 335 -16.61 13.55 -1.28
C GLY A 335 -15.75 13.24 -0.05
N ASN A 336 -16.24 12.29 0.74
CA ASN A 336 -15.61 11.78 1.96
C ASN A 336 -15.21 10.31 1.74
N TRP A 337 -13.91 10.04 1.64
CA TRP A 337 -13.35 8.71 1.36
C TRP A 337 -13.74 7.67 2.40
N PRO A 338 -13.60 7.94 3.72
CA PRO A 338 -14.01 6.98 4.75
C PRO A 338 -15.47 6.55 4.60
N ALA A 339 -16.37 7.52 4.44
CA ALA A 339 -17.80 7.27 4.25
C ALA A 339 -18.09 6.51 2.95
N ALA A 340 -17.39 6.85 1.87
CA ALA A 340 -17.52 6.20 0.57
C ALA A 340 -17.10 4.72 0.61
N ASN A 341 -15.94 4.39 1.19
CA ASN A 341 -15.48 3.01 1.32
C ASN A 341 -16.35 2.19 2.28
N ILE A 342 -16.83 2.79 3.38
CA ILE A 342 -17.85 2.12 4.22
C ILE A 342 -19.14 1.87 3.43
N GLY A 343 -19.59 2.86 2.64
CA GLY A 343 -20.76 2.71 1.76
C GLY A 343 -20.59 1.58 0.75
N MET A 344 -19.39 1.47 0.17
CA MET A 344 -19.03 0.41 -0.76
C MET A 344 -19.00 -0.97 -0.09
N ALA A 345 -18.34 -1.11 1.08
CA ALA A 345 -18.35 -2.33 1.87
C ALA A 345 -19.78 -2.78 2.23
N ASN A 346 -20.64 -1.84 2.63
CA ASN A 346 -22.04 -2.10 2.94
C ASN A 346 -22.86 -2.55 1.72
N ALA A 347 -22.56 -2.00 0.54
CA ALA A 347 -23.19 -2.39 -0.71
C ALA A 347 -22.77 -3.82 -1.12
N LEU A 348 -21.48 -4.16 -0.99
CA LEU A 348 -20.97 -5.52 -1.23
C LEU A 348 -21.62 -6.53 -0.31
N LYS A 349 -21.70 -6.20 0.98
CA LYS A 349 -22.38 -7.04 1.97
C LYS A 349 -23.83 -7.29 1.61
N PHE A 350 -24.58 -6.22 1.35
CA PHE A 350 -26.00 -6.30 1.02
C PHE A 350 -26.27 -7.21 -0.18
N LYS A 351 -25.39 -7.15 -1.19
CA LYS A 351 -25.52 -7.94 -2.41
C LYS A 351 -24.84 -9.33 -2.32
N GLY A 352 -24.30 -9.69 -1.15
CA GLY A 352 -23.71 -11.01 -0.90
C GLY A 352 -22.43 -11.27 -1.69
N TYR A 353 -21.60 -10.26 -1.91
CA TYR A 353 -20.27 -10.43 -2.50
C TYR A 353 -19.29 -11.09 -1.53
N ASP A 354 -18.30 -11.78 -2.08
CA ASP A 354 -17.11 -12.17 -1.36
C ASP A 354 -16.21 -10.95 -1.16
N TYR A 355 -16.20 -10.39 0.05
CA TYR A 355 -15.43 -9.18 0.32
C TYR A 355 -14.79 -9.20 1.71
N HIS A 356 -13.70 -8.43 1.83
CA HIS A 356 -13.08 -8.07 3.10
C HIS A 356 -13.00 -6.55 3.17
N PHE A 357 -13.19 -5.96 4.35
CA PHE A 357 -13.00 -4.53 4.58
C PHE A 357 -12.19 -4.29 5.85
N SER A 358 -10.99 -3.73 5.67
CA SER A 358 -10.17 -3.22 6.76
C SER A 358 -10.34 -1.72 6.91
N PHE A 359 -10.61 -1.26 8.14
CA PHE A 359 -10.83 0.15 8.45
C PHE A 359 -9.92 0.58 9.61
N GLY A 360 -8.88 1.34 9.27
CA GLY A 360 -7.88 1.83 10.23
C GLY A 360 -8.13 3.26 10.68
N VAL A 361 -7.08 3.89 11.22
CA VAL A 361 -7.09 5.30 11.67
C VAL A 361 -6.23 6.22 10.80
N GLY A 362 -5.65 5.70 9.73
CA GLY A 362 -4.71 6.43 8.87
C GLY A 362 -5.38 7.46 7.95
N GLU A 363 -4.55 8.35 7.41
CA GLU A 363 -4.91 9.34 6.37
C GLU A 363 -4.79 8.76 4.95
N HIS A 364 -4.92 9.62 3.94
CA HIS A 364 -4.77 9.31 2.52
C HIS A 364 -3.33 8.97 2.11
N ASN A 365 -2.84 7.85 2.61
CA ASN A 365 -1.50 7.37 2.34
C ASN A 365 -1.49 5.84 2.25
N ASN A 366 -0.33 5.31 1.93
CA ASN A 366 -0.14 3.90 1.64
C ASN A 366 0.17 3.01 2.84
N ALA A 367 0.43 3.59 4.02
CA ALA A 367 1.02 2.85 5.13
C ALA A 367 0.14 1.67 5.57
N HIS A 368 -1.17 1.86 5.65
CA HIS A 368 -2.09 0.82 6.12
C HIS A 368 -2.23 -0.32 5.11
N GLY A 369 -2.62 -0.01 3.86
CA GLY A 369 -2.75 -1.02 2.81
C GLY A 369 -1.45 -1.79 2.56
N ALA A 370 -0.29 -1.11 2.62
CA ALA A 370 1.00 -1.77 2.42
C ALA A 370 1.34 -2.78 3.53
N THR A 371 0.96 -2.53 4.79
CA THR A 371 1.26 -3.46 5.89
C THR A 371 0.36 -4.68 5.87
N GLU A 372 -0.87 -4.54 5.37
CA GLU A 372 -1.82 -5.64 5.19
C GLU A 372 -1.55 -6.48 3.93
N LEU A 373 -0.68 -6.02 3.02
CA LEU A 373 -0.48 -6.65 1.72
C LEU A 373 -0.28 -8.18 1.77
N PRO A 374 0.54 -8.74 2.68
CA PRO A 374 0.70 -10.19 2.75
C PRO A 374 -0.62 -10.94 3.05
N GLU A 375 -1.43 -10.39 3.95
CA GLU A 375 -2.73 -10.93 4.32
C GLU A 375 -3.74 -10.75 3.18
N ALA A 376 -3.81 -9.54 2.62
CA ALA A 376 -4.71 -9.21 1.53
C ALA A 376 -4.48 -10.10 0.30
N LEU A 377 -3.23 -10.31 -0.12
CA LEU A 377 -2.93 -11.19 -1.25
C LEU A 377 -3.25 -12.65 -0.96
N THR A 378 -2.93 -13.13 0.24
CA THR A 378 -3.27 -14.51 0.65
C THR A 378 -4.79 -14.71 0.64
N TRP A 379 -5.54 -13.76 1.17
CA TRP A 379 -7.00 -13.81 1.19
C TRP A 379 -7.60 -13.72 -0.21
N LEU A 380 -7.08 -12.83 -1.05
CA LEU A 380 -7.60 -12.60 -2.41
C LEU A 380 -7.44 -13.85 -3.28
N TRP A 381 -6.28 -14.50 -3.17
CA TRP A 381 -5.90 -15.69 -3.92
C TRP A 381 -6.21 -17.02 -3.22
N ARG A 382 -6.92 -16.99 -2.08
CA ARG A 382 -7.34 -18.21 -1.39
C ARG A 382 -8.18 -19.11 -2.30
N ASP A 383 -7.99 -20.41 -2.14
CA ASP A 383 -8.63 -21.48 -2.92
C ASP A 383 -8.31 -21.46 -4.43
N TYR A 384 -7.28 -20.70 -4.84
CA TYR A 384 -6.86 -20.71 -6.24
C TYR A 384 -6.32 -22.09 -6.64
N ASP A 385 -6.86 -22.63 -7.72
CA ASP A 385 -6.49 -23.90 -8.32
C ASP A 385 -6.09 -23.65 -9.78
N PRO A 386 -4.81 -23.85 -10.16
CA PRO A 386 -4.34 -23.61 -11.52
C PRO A 386 -5.00 -24.55 -12.56
N ALA A 387 -5.67 -25.62 -12.14
CA ALA A 387 -6.45 -26.49 -13.02
C ALA A 387 -7.83 -25.91 -13.39
N LYS A 388 -8.26 -24.81 -12.74
CA LYS A 388 -9.56 -24.17 -12.97
C LYS A 388 -9.43 -22.88 -13.79
N THR A 389 -10.55 -22.50 -14.39
CA THR A 389 -10.75 -21.23 -15.12
C THR A 389 -11.89 -20.41 -14.52
N SER A 390 -12.51 -20.88 -13.45
CA SER A 390 -13.65 -20.24 -12.78
C SER A 390 -13.80 -20.72 -11.35
N GLN A 391 -14.42 -19.88 -10.53
CA GLN A 391 -14.90 -20.15 -9.18
C GLN A 391 -16.09 -19.24 -8.93
N GLU A 392 -17.08 -19.69 -8.17
CA GLU A 392 -18.11 -18.80 -7.64
C GLU A 392 -17.59 -18.13 -6.36
N PHE A 393 -17.58 -16.79 -6.34
CA PHE A 393 -17.17 -15.99 -5.19
C PHE A 393 -18.39 -15.69 -4.31
N LEU A 394 -18.51 -16.49 -3.26
CA LEU A 394 -19.59 -16.41 -2.29
C LEU A 394 -19.16 -15.58 -1.08
N GLN A 395 -20.12 -14.82 -0.52
CA GLN A 395 -19.92 -14.13 0.73
C GLN A 395 -19.49 -15.11 1.83
N ASP A 396 -18.51 -14.71 2.63
CA ASP A 396 -18.09 -15.47 3.80
C ASP A 396 -19.30 -15.74 4.71
N PRO A 397 -19.61 -17.00 5.05
CA PRO A 397 -20.72 -17.31 5.98
C PRO A 397 -20.62 -16.54 7.31
N ALA A 398 -19.41 -16.33 7.83
CA ALA A 398 -19.21 -15.58 9.07
C ALA A 398 -19.52 -14.08 8.91
N GLU A 399 -19.48 -13.57 7.69
CA GLU A 399 -19.84 -12.19 7.35
C GLU A 399 -21.35 -12.04 7.20
N LYS A 400 -22.06 -13.04 6.68
CA LYS A 400 -23.50 -12.97 6.37
C LYS A 400 -24.36 -12.47 7.54
N ASP A 401 -24.09 -12.97 8.74
CA ASP A 401 -24.90 -12.69 9.94
C ASP A 401 -24.46 -11.43 10.71
N GLN A 402 -23.38 -10.78 10.28
CA GLN A 402 -22.89 -9.57 10.92
C GLN A 402 -23.76 -8.36 10.57
N PRO A 403 -23.86 -7.33 11.43
CA PRO A 403 -24.52 -6.09 11.05
C PRO A 403 -23.76 -5.38 9.91
N ALA A 404 -24.49 -4.61 9.09
CA ALA A 404 -23.86 -3.83 8.03
C ALA A 404 -22.95 -2.74 8.61
N TRP A 405 -23.46 -1.97 9.56
CA TRP A 405 -22.66 -0.97 10.25
C TRP A 405 -21.88 -1.59 11.42
N ARG A 406 -20.55 -1.65 11.29
CA ARG A 406 -19.62 -2.16 12.33
C ARG A 406 -18.58 -1.15 12.79
N VAL A 407 -18.75 0.13 12.43
CA VAL A 407 -17.91 1.22 12.95
C VAL A 407 -18.49 1.69 14.29
N VAL A 408 -17.62 2.04 15.23
CA VAL A 408 -18.02 2.53 16.56
C VAL A 408 -18.92 3.76 16.42
N GLN A 409 -20.10 3.71 17.04
CA GLN A 409 -21.00 4.86 17.09
C GLN A 409 -20.45 5.89 18.09
N LEU A 410 -19.94 7.01 17.57
CA LEU A 410 -19.60 8.18 18.36
C LEU A 410 -20.62 9.27 18.05
N ASN A 411 -21.34 9.73 19.07
CA ASN A 411 -22.22 10.89 18.91
C ASN A 411 -21.33 12.13 18.70
N ARG A 412 -21.62 12.90 17.65
CA ARG A 412 -21.10 14.27 17.53
C ARG A 412 -21.74 15.08 18.66
N LYS A 413 -20.96 15.46 19.67
CA LYS A 413 -21.40 16.34 20.77
C LYS A 413 -21.26 17.79 20.36
#